data_AF-A0A0G0MPW5-F1
#
_entry.id   AF-A0A0G0MPW5-F1
#
_cell.length_a   1.000
_cell.length_b   1.000
_cell.length_c   1.000
_cell.angle_alpha   90.00
_cell.angle_beta   90.00
_cell.angle_gamma   90.00
#
_symmetry.space_group_name_H-M   'P 1'
#
loop_
_entity.id
_entity.type
_entity.pdbx_description
1 polymer ?
#
loop_
_entity_poly.entity_id
_entity_poly.type
_entity_poly.pdbx_seq_one_letter_code
_entity_poly.pdbx_strand_id
1 'polypeptide(L)'
;MLKTYLYIPEHLEEKIKHTAKAQRKSKAEVMRNALEKGLDEIKQYGDAQALLELSKKAQEILKDEKLPRDLSVNHDYYLWGLPKKNPRIKP
;
A
#
# COMPACT_ATOMS: atom_id res chain seq x y z
N MET A 1 -5.43 30.07 4.06
CA MET A 1 -4.22 29.30 4.46
C MET A 1 -4.18 29.22 5.97
N LEU A 2 -3.99 28.03 6.53
CA LEU A 2 -3.80 27.82 7.97
C LEU A 2 -2.31 27.89 8.32
N LYS A 3 -1.97 28.51 9.44
CA LYS A 3 -0.58 28.54 9.95
C LYS A 3 -0.37 27.33 10.86
N THR A 4 0.67 26.56 10.59
CA THR A 4 1.08 25.41 11.41
C THR A 4 2.53 25.60 11.82
N TYR A 5 2.83 25.36 13.09
CA TYR A 5 4.19 25.39 13.62
C TYR A 5 4.65 23.95 13.85
N LEU A 6 5.84 23.62 13.35
CA LEU A 6 6.44 22.29 13.46
C LEU A 6 7.91 22.44 13.85
N TYR A 7 8.36 21.63 14.80
CA TYR A 7 9.78 21.51 15.11
C TYR A 7 10.44 20.61 14.07
N ILE A 8 11.49 21.13 13.42
CA ILE A 8 12.24 20.41 12.39
C ILE A 8 13.66 20.18 12.91
N PRO A 9 14.17 18.93 12.87
CA PRO A 9 15.56 18.64 13.20
C PRO A 9 16.54 19.39 12.30
N GLU A 10 17.71 19.75 12.84
CA GLU A 10 18.72 20.56 12.15
C GLU A 10 19.14 19.97 10.79
N HIS A 11 19.41 18.66 10.75
CA HIS A 11 19.78 17.95 9.52
C HIS A 11 18.72 18.04 8.41
N LEU A 12 17.44 18.18 8.78
CA LEU A 12 16.32 18.25 7.84
C LEU A 12 16.16 19.68 7.31
N GLU A 13 16.36 20.68 8.18
CA GLU A 13 16.40 22.09 7.78
C GLU A 13 17.54 22.36 6.78
N GLU A 14 18.71 21.75 6.97
CA GLU A 14 19.81 21.83 5.99
C GLU A 14 19.39 21.26 4.64
N LYS A 15 18.81 20.06 4.60
CA LYS A 15 18.30 19.46 3.36
C LYS A 15 17.28 20.35 2.67
N ILE A 16 16.36 20.97 3.42
CA ILE A 16 15.36 21.89 2.87
C ILE A 16 16.05 23.13 2.29
N LYS A 17 17.03 23.72 2.98
CA LYS A 17 17.81 24.86 2.45
C LYS A 17 18.52 24.52 1.15
N HIS A 18 19.18 23.36 1.08
CA HIS A 18 19.88 22.92 -0.13
C HIS A 18 18.90 22.71 -1.30
N THR A 19 17.78 22.04 -1.05
CA THR A 19 16.75 21.77 -2.06
C THR A 19 16.09 23.05 -2.55
N ALA A 20 15.79 23.99 -1.64
CA ALA A 20 15.25 25.31 -1.98
C ALA A 20 16.18 26.12 -2.89
N LYS A 21 17.49 26.10 -2.58
CA LYS A 21 18.52 26.74 -3.42
C LYS A 21 18.60 26.09 -4.80
N ALA A 22 18.64 24.76 -4.86
CA ALA A 22 18.74 24.02 -6.12
C ALA A 22 17.53 24.25 -7.03
N GLN A 23 16.33 24.30 -6.46
CA GLN A 23 15.09 24.48 -7.21
C GLN A 23 14.69 25.95 -7.41
N ARG A 24 15.45 26.91 -6.85
CA ARG A 24 15.13 28.36 -6.84
C ARG A 24 13.73 28.64 -6.29
N LYS A 25 13.32 27.91 -5.26
CA LYS A 25 11.99 28.01 -4.62
C LYS A 25 12.12 28.48 -3.18
N SER A 26 11.01 28.97 -2.63
CA SER A 26 10.96 29.30 -1.19
C SER A 26 10.98 28.02 -0.34
N LYS A 27 11.53 28.09 0.88
CA LYS A 27 11.51 26.96 1.83
C LYS A 27 10.09 26.45 2.07
N ALA A 28 9.14 27.37 2.24
CA ALA A 28 7.74 27.03 2.49
C ALA A 28 7.08 26.31 1.30
N GLU A 29 7.48 26.62 0.06
CA GLU A 29 7.00 25.89 -1.13
C GLU A 29 7.61 24.49 -1.21
N VAL A 30 8.91 24.36 -0.94
CA VAL A 30 9.56 23.04 -0.88
C VAL A 30 8.93 22.16 0.19
N MET A 31 8.71 22.69 1.40
CA MET A 31 8.05 21.98 2.49
C MET A 31 6.62 21.54 2.10
N ARG A 32 5.83 22.43 1.49
CA ARG A 32 4.47 22.10 1.04
C ARG A 32 4.47 20.97 0.02
N ASN A 33 5.32 21.06 -1.01
CA ASN A 33 5.39 20.04 -2.06
C ASN A 33 5.88 18.70 -1.51
N ALA A 34 6.83 18.72 -0.57
CA ALA A 34 7.33 17.50 0.07
C ALA A 34 6.25 16.83 0.93
N LEU A 35 5.47 17.63 1.67
CA LEU A 35 4.34 17.11 2.46
C LEU A 35 3.22 16.56 1.57
N GLU A 36 2.87 17.24 0.48
CA GLU A 36 1.84 16.79 -0.46
C GLU A 36 2.21 15.44 -1.07
N LYS A 37 3.44 15.34 -1.62
CA LYS A 37 3.95 14.08 -2.18
C LYS A 37 4.05 12.98 -1.14
N GLY A 38 4.59 13.29 0.04
CA GLY A 38 4.72 12.30 1.11
C GLY A 38 3.37 11.78 1.60
N LEU A 39 2.36 12.64 1.69
CA LEU A 39 1.00 12.23 2.06
C LEU A 39 0.33 11.40 0.97
N ASP A 40 0.56 11.71 -0.30
CA ASP A 40 0.03 10.91 -1.42
C ASP A 40 0.70 9.54 -1.50
N GLU A 41 2.00 9.45 -1.25
CA GLU A 41 2.70 8.16 -1.11
C GLU A 41 2.14 7.35 0.07
N ILE A 42 1.88 7.97 1.22
CA ILE A 42 1.26 7.29 2.37
C ILE A 42 -0.16 6.81 2.03
N LYS A 43 -0.95 7.59 1.29
CA LYS A 43 -2.30 7.19 0.85
C LYS A 43 -2.30 6.00 -0.11
N GLN A 44 -1.27 5.83 -0.93
CA GLN A 44 -1.17 4.69 -1.85
C GLN A 44 -1.04 3.35 -1.11
N TYR A 45 -0.53 3.35 0.12
CA TYR A 45 -0.49 2.17 1.00
C TYR A 45 -1.76 2.01 1.85
N GLY A 46 -2.94 2.31 1.29
CA GLY A 46 -4.19 1.85 1.91
C GLY A 46 -4.26 0.34 1.80
N ASP A 47 -4.24 -0.38 2.93
CA ASP A 47 -4.31 -1.85 2.99
C ASP A 47 -5.41 -2.44 2.09
N ALA A 48 -6.55 -1.74 2.00
CA ALA A 48 -7.67 -2.12 1.12
C ALA A 48 -7.31 -2.10 -0.38
N GLN A 49 -6.49 -1.15 -0.83
CA GLN A 49 -6.07 -1.02 -2.22
C GLN A 49 -5.03 -2.08 -2.58
N ALA A 50 -4.10 -2.40 -1.67
CA ALA A 50 -3.18 -3.53 -1.83
C ALA A 50 -3.93 -4.87 -1.94
N LEU A 51 -4.96 -5.08 -1.12
CA LEU A 51 -5.82 -6.27 -1.20
C LEU A 51 -6.63 -6.32 -2.51
N LEU A 52 -7.12 -5.17 -2.98
CA LEU A 52 -7.82 -5.07 -4.25
C LEU A 52 -6.89 -5.45 -5.42
N GLU A 53 -5.66 -4.91 -5.44
CA GLU A 53 -4.67 -5.23 -6.47
C GLU A 53 -4.26 -6.70 -6.43
N LEU A 54 -4.06 -7.26 -5.23
CA LEU A 54 -3.77 -8.68 -5.05
C LEU A 54 -4.92 -9.55 -5.61
N SER A 55 -6.17 -9.20 -5.30
CA SER A 55 -7.34 -9.94 -5.79
C SER A 55 -7.46 -9.91 -7.32
N LYS A 56 -7.18 -8.77 -7.95
CA LYS A 56 -7.19 -8.63 -9.42
C LYS A 56 -6.13 -9.49 -10.08
N LYS A 57 -4.89 -9.45 -9.57
CA LYS A 57 -3.79 -10.30 -10.05
C LYS A 57 -4.12 -11.78 -9.88
N ALA A 58 -4.70 -12.17 -8.74
CA ALA A 58 -5.12 -13.55 -8.51
C ALA A 58 -6.21 -13.96 -9.52
N GLN A 59 -7.19 -13.11 -9.82
CA GLN A 59 -8.21 -13.41 -10.84
C GLN A 59 -7.64 -13.57 -12.25
N GLU A 60 -6.64 -12.77 -12.62
CA GLU A 60 -5.98 -12.87 -13.92
C GLU A 60 -5.21 -14.19 -14.07
N ILE A 61 -4.42 -14.57 -13.05
CA ILE A 61 -3.65 -15.82 -13.04
C ILE A 61 -4.58 -17.04 -13.09
N LEU A 62 -5.70 -16.97 -12.37
CA LEU A 62 -6.61 -18.09 -12.15
C LEU A 62 -7.79 -18.12 -13.14
N LYS A 63 -7.81 -17.25 -14.15
CA LYS A 63 -8.94 -17.04 -15.05
C LYS A 63 -9.40 -18.30 -15.78
N ASP A 64 -8.46 -19.17 -16.12
CA ASP A 64 -8.72 -20.40 -16.88
C ASP A 64 -8.74 -21.66 -15.99
N GLU A 65 -8.54 -21.50 -14.68
CA GLU A 65 -8.46 -22.60 -13.71
C GLU A 65 -9.82 -22.93 -13.09
N LYS A 66 -10.19 -24.21 -13.09
CA LYS A 66 -11.41 -24.70 -12.40
C LYS A 66 -11.11 -24.94 -10.93
N LEU A 67 -11.15 -23.85 -10.18
CA LEU A 67 -10.87 -23.85 -8.75
C LEU A 67 -12.07 -24.32 -7.92
N PRO A 68 -11.86 -25.16 -6.89
CA PRO A 68 -12.88 -25.51 -5.93
C PRO A 68 -13.42 -24.29 -5.17
N ARG A 69 -14.74 -24.22 -4.98
CA ARG A 69 -15.41 -23.12 -4.26
C ARG A 69 -15.06 -23.07 -2.78
N ASP A 70 -14.51 -24.15 -2.23
CA ASP A 70 -14.17 -24.32 -0.81
C ASP A 70 -12.67 -24.09 -0.51
N LEU A 71 -11.88 -23.58 -1.46
CA LEU A 71 -10.43 -23.37 -1.31
C LEU A 71 -10.05 -22.58 -0.06
N SER A 72 -10.74 -21.48 0.25
CA SER A 72 -10.41 -20.66 1.42
C SER A 72 -10.59 -21.42 2.73
N VAL A 73 -11.59 -22.31 2.80
CA VAL A 73 -11.93 -23.07 4.00
C VAL A 73 -11.09 -24.34 4.14
N ASN A 74 -10.75 -24.96 3.01
CA ASN A 74 -10.08 -26.26 2.93
C ASN A 74 -8.69 -26.17 2.30
N HIS A 75 -8.00 -25.03 2.40
CA HIS A 75 -6.68 -24.83 1.78
C HIS A 75 -5.65 -25.88 2.23
N ASP A 76 -5.68 -26.29 3.50
CA ASP A 76 -4.80 -27.34 4.01
C ASP A 76 -5.03 -28.71 3.34
N TYR A 77 -6.27 -29.02 2.96
CA TYR A 77 -6.59 -30.23 2.21
C TYR A 77 -5.98 -30.17 0.80
N TYR A 78 -6.10 -29.02 0.12
CA TYR A 78 -5.61 -28.86 -1.25
C TYR A 78 -4.09 -28.69 -1.35
N LEU A 79 -3.46 -28.08 -0.36
CA LEU A 79 -2.00 -27.82 -0.35
C LEU A 79 -1.21 -28.96 0.28
N TRP A 80 -1.75 -29.61 1.32
CA TRP A 80 -1.01 -30.56 2.16
C TRP A 80 -1.65 -31.95 2.24
N GLY A 81 -2.82 -32.16 1.65
CA GLY A 81 -3.52 -33.45 1.69
C GLY A 81 -4.15 -33.79 3.05
N LEU A 82 -4.28 -32.83 3.94
CA LEU A 82 -4.93 -33.00 5.25
C LEU A 82 -6.44 -33.18 5.11
N PRO A 83 -7.14 -33.80 6.07
CA PRO A 83 -8.60 -33.96 5.99
C PRO A 83 -9.34 -32.60 5.86
N LYS A 84 -10.42 -32.56 5.07
CA LYS A 84 -11.22 -31.34 4.87
C LYS A 84 -11.76 -30.81 6.20
N LYS A 85 -11.51 -29.53 6.47
CA LYS A 85 -12.01 -28.82 7.65
C LYS A 85 -13.53 -28.70 7.64
N ASN A 86 -14.13 -28.46 6.48
CA ASN A 86 -15.58 -28.50 6.29
C ASN A 86 -15.97 -29.34 5.06
N PRO A 87 -16.34 -30.61 5.25
CA PRO A 87 -16.71 -31.51 4.15
C PRO A 87 -18.11 -31.24 3.57
N ARG A 88 -18.91 -30.37 4.21
CA ARG A 88 -20.27 -30.06 3.75
C ARG A 88 -20.30 -29.11 2.55
N ILE A 89 -19.21 -28.38 2.34
CA ILE A 89 -19.07 -27.49 1.18
C ILE A 89 -18.53 -28.33 0.03
N LYS A 90 -19.34 -28.48 -1.02
CA LYS A 90 -18.90 -29.17 -2.23
C LYS A 90 -17.85 -28.31 -2.95
N PRO A 91 -16.78 -28.93 -3.50
CA PRO A 91 -15.82 -28.23 -4.33
C PRO A 91 -16.49 -27.58 -5.54
#